data_AF-A0A7J0H3Y5-F1
#
_entry.id   AF-A0A7J0H3Y5-F1
#
_cell.length_a   1.000
_cell.length_b   1.000
_cell.length_c   1.000
_cell.angle_alpha   90.00
_cell.angle_beta   90.00
_cell.angle_gamma   90.00
#
_symmetry.space_group_name_H-M   'P 1'
#
loop_
_entity.id
_entity.type
_entity.pdbx_description
1 polymer ?
#
loop_
_entity_poly.entity_id
_entity_poly.type
_entity_poly.pdbx_seq_one_letter_code
_entity_poly.pdbx_strand_id
1 'polypeptide(L)'
;MNGEGRRRGDRRDLRISKKQKLILTAEEQLESKLGFDLFSEGDKRLGWLLTFSSSSWEDQETRKVYSCVDLYFVCQDGSTFKSKYKFRPYFYAATKDKMEMDVEAYLRRRYESQIADIEIIEKRRP
;
A
#
# COMPACT_ATOMS: atom_id res chain seq x y z
N MET A 1 33.08 43.19 33.06
CA MET A 1 32.60 43.52 31.70
C MET A 1 33.18 42.47 30.76
N ASN A 2 32.62 41.27 30.70
CA ASN A 2 31.55 40.81 29.79
C ASN A 2 31.83 41.02 28.30
N GLY A 3 32.00 39.91 27.57
CA GLY A 3 31.36 39.73 26.26
C GLY A 3 32.24 39.34 25.07
N GLU A 4 32.74 38.10 25.02
CA GLU A 4 33.10 37.49 23.72
C GLU A 4 32.14 36.35 23.40
N GLY A 5 31.12 36.69 22.60
CA GLY A 5 30.12 35.77 22.09
C GLY A 5 30.74 34.81 21.08
N ARG A 6 31.00 33.58 21.51
CA ARG A 6 31.28 32.44 20.61
C ARG A 6 30.03 32.15 19.79
N ARG A 7 30.03 32.54 18.52
CA ARG A 7 29.02 32.15 17.52
C ARG A 7 29.06 30.62 17.36
N ARG A 8 28.19 29.91 18.09
CA ARG A 8 27.84 28.52 17.80
C ARG A 8 27.14 28.52 16.44
N GLY A 9 27.88 28.12 15.41
CA GLY A 9 27.31 27.83 14.10
C GLY A 9 26.21 26.79 14.27
N ASP A 10 24.99 27.24 14.04
CA ASP A 10 23.77 26.47 13.98
C ASP A 10 23.97 25.31 12.99
N ARG A 11 24.25 24.12 13.53
CA ARG A 11 24.16 22.86 12.79
C ARG A 11 22.68 22.69 12.47
N ARG A 12 22.27 23.27 11.34
CA ARG A 12 21.02 22.93 10.68
C ARG A 12 20.97 21.42 10.58
N ASP A 13 20.15 20.82 11.44
CA ASP A 13 19.71 19.44 11.33
C ASP A 13 19.05 19.30 9.96
N LEU A 14 19.85 18.92 8.99
CA LEU A 14 19.38 18.27 7.78
C LEU A 14 18.78 16.96 8.26
N ARG A 15 17.52 17.02 8.71
CA ARG A 15 16.59 15.89 8.67
C ARG A 15 16.47 15.54 7.19
N ILE A 16 17.48 14.83 6.71
CA ILE A 16 17.44 14.04 5.50
C ILE A 16 16.32 13.06 5.80
N SER A 17 15.11 13.44 5.39
CA SER A 17 13.99 12.54 5.31
C SER A 17 14.54 11.34 4.56
N LYS A 18 14.66 10.21 5.25
CA LYS A 18 15.07 8.94 4.66
C LYS A 18 13.96 8.58 3.69
N LYS A 19 13.96 9.22 2.51
CA LYS A 19 13.23 8.79 1.33
C LYS A 19 13.78 7.40 1.07
N GLN A 20 13.08 6.41 1.59
CA GLN A 20 13.20 5.03 1.16
C GLN A 20 13.18 5.11 -0.35
N LYS A 21 14.32 4.83 -0.99
CA LYS A 21 14.38 4.74 -2.44
C LYS A 21 13.53 3.53 -2.80
N LEU A 22 12.25 3.79 -3.03
CA LEU A 22 11.37 2.87 -3.71
C LEU A 22 12.07 2.55 -5.02
N ILE A 23 12.42 1.29 -5.23
CA ILE A 23 12.84 0.82 -6.55
C ILE A 23 11.55 0.89 -7.38
N LEU A 24 11.32 2.04 -8.01
CA LEU A 24 10.17 2.24 -8.87
C LEU A 24 10.34 1.37 -10.10
N THR A 25 9.31 0.59 -10.41
CA THR A 25 9.22 -0.18 -11.65
C THR A 25 9.28 0.77 -12.86
N ALA A 26 9.62 0.23 -14.04
CA ALA A 26 9.64 1.04 -15.27
C ALA A 26 8.27 1.69 -15.57
N GLU A 27 7.19 0.99 -15.20
CA GLU A 27 5.82 1.49 -15.28
C GLU A 27 5.59 2.68 -14.35
N GLU A 28 5.97 2.57 -13.07
CA GLU A 28 5.83 3.66 -12.10
C GLU A 28 6.65 4.91 -12.49
N GLN A 29 7.82 4.71 -13.09
CA GLN A 29 8.62 5.81 -13.64
C GLN A 29 7.94 6.48 -14.84
N LEU A 30 7.26 5.72 -15.69
CA LEU A 30 6.51 6.26 -16.82
C LEU A 30 5.28 7.03 -16.33
N GLU A 31 4.53 6.49 -15.39
CA GLU A 31 3.34 7.12 -14.84
C GLU A 31 3.65 8.45 -14.15
N SER A 32 4.74 8.51 -13.37
CA SER A 32 5.24 9.75 -12.77
C SER A 32 5.55 10.80 -13.84
N LYS A 33 6.19 10.41 -14.95
CA LYS A 33 6.44 11.32 -16.09
C LYS A 33 5.16 11.79 -16.78
N LEU A 34 4.08 11.02 -16.70
CA LEU A 34 2.75 11.38 -17.20
C LEU A 34 1.94 12.22 -16.20
N GLY A 35 2.52 12.58 -15.04
CA GLY A 35 1.87 13.40 -14.01
C GLY A 35 1.11 12.60 -12.95
N PHE A 36 1.25 11.27 -12.91
CA PHE A 36 0.61 10.39 -11.93
C PHE A 36 1.57 10.00 -10.81
N ASP A 37 2.10 11.00 -10.13
CA ASP A 37 2.95 10.79 -8.96
C ASP A 37 2.18 10.08 -7.84
N LEU A 38 2.87 9.16 -7.16
CA LEU A 38 2.31 8.43 -6.03
C LEU A 38 2.08 9.38 -4.85
N PHE A 39 0.83 9.55 -4.46
CA PHE A 39 0.41 10.22 -3.25
C PHE A 39 0.37 9.21 -2.09
N SER A 40 1.36 9.29 -1.21
CA SER A 40 1.50 8.42 -0.03
C SER A 40 1.42 9.16 1.31
N GLU A 41 1.75 10.45 1.34
CA GLU A 41 1.89 11.26 2.56
C GLU A 41 1.35 12.68 2.34
N GLY A 42 0.93 13.32 3.43
CA GLY A 42 0.41 14.70 3.43
C GLY A 42 -1.08 14.79 3.72
N ASP A 43 -1.64 15.99 3.55
CA ASP A 43 -3.06 16.26 3.79
C ASP A 43 -3.93 15.58 2.75
N LYS A 44 -5.14 15.17 3.16
CA LYS A 44 -6.11 14.51 2.29
C LYS A 44 -6.33 15.33 1.02
N ARG A 45 -6.10 14.68 -0.13
CA ARG A 45 -6.32 15.27 -1.45
C ARG A 45 -7.66 14.79 -2.01
N LEU A 46 -8.49 15.71 -2.45
CA LEU A 46 -9.75 15.42 -3.13
C LEU A 46 -9.50 15.33 -4.65
N GLY A 47 -9.97 14.26 -5.27
CA GLY A 47 -9.92 14.08 -6.72
C GLY A 47 -11.01 13.13 -7.22
N TRP A 48 -11.28 13.20 -8.51
CA TRP A 48 -12.20 12.33 -9.23
C TRP A 48 -11.42 11.13 -9.75
N LEU A 49 -11.87 9.91 -9.40
CA LEU A 49 -11.29 8.68 -9.87
C LEU A 49 -11.53 8.54 -11.38
N LEU A 50 -10.45 8.46 -12.16
CA LEU A 50 -10.50 8.26 -13.60
C LEU A 50 -10.53 6.78 -13.96
N THR A 51 -9.61 6.01 -13.38
CA THR A 51 -9.44 4.58 -13.66
C THR A 51 -8.69 3.90 -12.52
N PHE A 52 -8.60 2.57 -12.59
CA PHE A 52 -7.82 1.75 -11.70
C PHE A 52 -7.14 0.60 -12.44
N SER A 53 -6.01 0.11 -11.91
CA SER A 53 -5.29 -1.04 -12.45
C SER A 53 -4.81 -1.96 -11.32
N SER A 54 -4.75 -3.27 -11.59
CA SER A 54 -4.18 -4.23 -10.65
C SER A 54 -2.66 -4.11 -10.65
N SER A 55 -2.08 -4.07 -9.45
CA SER A 55 -0.64 -3.93 -9.26
C SER A 55 -0.17 -4.80 -8.10
N SER A 56 1.14 -4.77 -7.83
CA SER A 56 1.73 -5.40 -6.65
C SER A 56 2.70 -4.46 -5.95
N TRP A 57 2.99 -4.76 -4.70
CA TRP A 57 3.97 -4.03 -3.89
C TRP A 57 4.85 -5.01 -3.12
N GLU A 58 6.16 -4.90 -3.31
CA GLU A 58 7.13 -5.69 -2.57
C GLU A 58 7.62 -4.92 -1.34
N ASP A 59 7.43 -5.50 -0.17
CA ASP A 59 7.97 -4.95 1.08
C ASP A 59 9.49 -5.15 1.15
N GLN A 60 10.23 -4.07 1.37
CA GLN A 60 11.69 -4.08 1.28
C GLN A 60 12.36 -4.90 2.40
N GLU A 61 11.73 -5.01 3.56
CA GLU A 61 12.27 -5.71 4.71
C GLU A 61 11.95 -7.21 4.67
N THR A 62 10.70 -7.54 4.38
CA THR A 62 10.19 -8.92 4.43
C THR A 62 10.24 -9.62 3.07
N ARG A 63 10.49 -8.90 1.97
CA ARG A 63 10.41 -9.37 0.57
C ARG A 63 9.05 -9.98 0.22
N LYS A 64 8.03 -9.70 1.03
CA LYS A 64 6.65 -10.15 0.78
C LYS A 64 6.02 -9.27 -0.29
N VAL A 65 5.45 -9.91 -1.30
CA VAL A 65 4.67 -9.25 -2.33
C VAL A 65 3.21 -9.18 -1.90
N TYR A 66 2.64 -7.99 -1.97
CA TYR A 66 1.23 -7.73 -1.66
C TYR A 66 0.49 -7.33 -2.93
N SER A 67 -0.77 -7.77 -3.04
CA SER A 67 -1.67 -7.31 -4.10
C SER A 67 -2.15 -5.90 -3.82
N CYS A 68 -2.16 -5.08 -4.87
CA CYS A 68 -2.53 -3.68 -4.80
C CYS A 68 -3.46 -3.30 -5.95
N VAL A 69 -4.19 -2.21 -5.74
CA VAL A 69 -4.94 -1.50 -6.79
C VAL A 69 -4.37 -0.10 -6.89
N ASP A 70 -3.90 0.25 -8.07
CA ASP A 70 -3.46 1.60 -8.40
C ASP A 70 -4.69 2.40 -8.85
N LEU A 71 -4.89 3.56 -8.22
CA LEU A 71 -6.05 4.42 -8.40
C LEU A 71 -5.58 5.77 -8.94
N TYR A 72 -6.09 6.18 -10.09
CA TYR A 72 -5.64 7.38 -10.81
C TYR A 72 -6.71 8.47 -10.71
N PHE A 73 -6.31 9.65 -10.25
CA PHE A 73 -7.23 10.75 -9.95
C PHE A 73 -6.86 12.01 -10.72
N VAL A 74 -7.88 12.82 -11.00
CA VAL A 74 -7.74 14.23 -11.39
C VAL A 74 -8.31 15.12 -10.29
N CYS A 75 -7.69 16.27 -10.04
CA CYS A 75 -8.11 17.28 -9.07
C CYS A 75 -8.89 18.41 -9.76
N GLN A 76 -9.45 19.31 -8.95
CA GLN A 76 -10.25 20.43 -9.45
C GLN A 76 -9.41 21.43 -10.23
N ASP A 77 -8.14 21.58 -9.84
CA ASP A 77 -7.15 22.44 -10.49
C ASP A 77 -6.55 21.81 -11.77
N GLY A 78 -7.02 20.64 -12.17
CA GLY A 78 -6.51 19.88 -13.31
C GLY A 78 -5.23 19.10 -13.02
N SER A 79 -4.67 19.17 -11.81
CA SER A 79 -3.56 18.32 -11.41
C SER A 79 -4.00 16.85 -11.31
N THR A 80 -3.07 15.93 -11.53
CA THR A 80 -3.30 14.50 -11.41
C THR A 80 -2.47 13.90 -10.29
N PHE A 81 -2.92 12.77 -9.76
CA PHE A 81 -2.14 11.98 -8.81
C PHE A 81 -2.59 10.53 -8.84
N LYS A 82 -1.74 9.64 -8.33
CA LYS A 82 -2.07 8.23 -8.13
C LYS A 82 -2.05 7.88 -6.66
N SER A 83 -2.91 6.98 -6.22
CA SER A 83 -2.81 6.32 -4.91
C SER A 83 -2.74 4.81 -5.09
N LYS A 84 -1.99 4.11 -4.23
CA LYS A 84 -1.85 2.65 -4.29
C LYS A 84 -2.50 2.05 -3.06
N TYR A 85 -3.57 1.28 -3.26
CA TYR A 85 -4.32 0.64 -2.19
C TYR A 85 -3.94 -0.83 -2.08
N LYS A 86 -3.39 -1.24 -0.93
CA LYS A 86 -3.07 -2.64 -0.64
C LYS A 86 -4.33 -3.40 -0.20
N PHE A 87 -4.55 -4.57 -0.79
CA PHE A 87 -5.69 -5.42 -0.45
C PHE A 87 -5.27 -6.89 -0.31
N ARG A 88 -6.15 -7.70 0.28
CA ARG A 88 -5.99 -9.16 0.39
C ARG A 88 -7.02 -9.82 -0.52
N PRO A 89 -6.62 -10.40 -1.67
CA PRO A 89 -7.54 -11.15 -2.51
C PRO A 89 -8.16 -12.29 -1.70
N TYR A 90 -9.45 -12.55 -1.91
CA TYR A 90 -10.19 -13.60 -1.21
C TYR A 90 -11.16 -14.30 -2.16
N PHE A 91 -11.55 -15.51 -1.79
CA PHE A 91 -12.60 -16.27 -2.45
C PHE A 91 -13.38 -17.06 -1.40
N TYR A 92 -14.54 -17.59 -1.78
CA TYR A 92 -15.36 -18.44 -0.91
C TYR A 92 -15.20 -19.90 -1.28
N ALA A 93 -15.09 -20.76 -0.27
CA ALA A 93 -15.17 -22.21 -0.41
C ALA A 93 -16.41 -22.70 0.31
N ALA A 94 -17.30 -23.40 -0.40
CA ALA A 94 -18.47 -24.00 0.21
C ALA A 94 -18.08 -25.30 0.93
N THR A 95 -18.61 -25.50 2.13
CA THR A 95 -18.46 -26.72 2.91
C THR A 95 -19.77 -27.49 2.99
N LYS A 96 -19.69 -28.74 3.44
CA LYS A 96 -20.89 -29.43 3.96
C LYS A 96 -21.24 -28.81 5.30
N ASP A 97 -22.52 -28.88 5.67
CA ASP A 97 -22.99 -28.38 6.95
C ASP A 97 -22.20 -29.00 8.10
N LYS A 98 -21.78 -28.18 9.06
CA LYS A 98 -21.04 -28.57 10.28
C LYS A 98 -19.61 -29.07 10.02
N MET A 99 -19.07 -28.87 8.82
CA MET A 99 -17.70 -29.24 8.46
C MET A 99 -16.77 -28.01 8.34
N GLU A 100 -17.27 -26.81 8.65
CA GLU A 100 -16.55 -25.54 8.49
C GLU A 100 -15.23 -25.55 9.27
N MET A 101 -15.28 -25.99 10.54
CA MET A 101 -14.11 -26.05 11.43
C MET A 101 -13.05 -27.06 10.96
N ASP A 102 -13.47 -28.23 10.50
CA ASP A 102 -12.55 -29.27 10.01
C ASP A 102 -11.87 -28.83 8.71
N VAL A 103 -12.63 -28.20 7.80
CA VAL A 103 -12.11 -27.65 6.55
C VAL A 103 -11.16 -26.49 6.81
N GLU A 104 -11.49 -25.58 7.72
CA GLU A 104 -10.61 -24.49 8.15
C GLU A 104 -9.28 -25.05 8.68
N ALA A 105 -9.34 -25.99 9.63
CA ALA A 105 -8.15 -26.60 10.24
C ALA A 105 -7.27 -27.31 9.19
N TYR A 106 -7.89 -28.02 8.23
CA TYR A 106 -7.18 -28.64 7.13
C TYR A 106 -6.45 -27.61 6.26
N LEU A 107 -7.15 -26.56 5.83
CA LEU A 107 -6.59 -25.53 4.95
C LEU A 107 -5.45 -24.76 5.64
N ARG A 108 -5.61 -24.39 6.91
CA ARG A 108 -4.54 -23.71 7.68
C ARG A 108 -3.29 -24.56 7.75
N ARG A 109 -3.41 -25.86 8.04
CA ARG A 109 -2.26 -26.79 8.11
C ARG A 109 -1.63 -27.04 6.75
N ARG A 110 -2.43 -27.19 5.69
CA ARG A 110 -1.95 -27.58 4.36
C ARG A 110 -1.32 -26.43 3.58
N TYR A 111 -1.75 -25.19 3.84
CA TYR A 111 -1.41 -23.99 3.07
C TYR A 111 -0.93 -22.82 3.95
N GLU A 112 -0.31 -23.10 5.10
CA GLU A 112 0.14 -22.12 6.10
C GLU A 112 0.95 -20.96 5.50
N SER A 113 1.79 -21.22 4.49
CA SER A 113 2.61 -20.20 3.84
C SER A 113 1.96 -19.49 2.64
N GLN A 114 0.80 -19.96 2.19
CA GLN A 114 0.12 -19.45 0.98
C GLN A 114 -1.14 -18.66 1.29
N ILE A 115 -1.87 -19.04 2.35
CA ILE A 115 -3.11 -18.38 2.75
C ILE A 115 -2.82 -17.35 3.83
N ALA A 116 -3.20 -16.10 3.58
CA ALA A 116 -3.01 -15.01 4.54
C ALA A 116 -3.95 -15.14 5.74
N ASP A 117 -5.21 -15.53 5.51
CA ASP A 117 -6.20 -15.74 6.56
C ASP A 117 -7.36 -16.61 6.07
N ILE A 118 -8.12 -17.18 7.01
CA ILE A 118 -9.35 -17.94 6.76
C ILE A 118 -10.40 -17.45 7.75
N GLU A 119 -11.59 -17.14 7.25
CA GLU A 119 -12.73 -16.71 8.05
C GLU A 119 -13.96 -17.56 7.69
N ILE A 120 -14.61 -18.12 8.71
CA ILE A 120 -15.88 -18.82 8.55
C ILE A 120 -16.98 -17.77 8.61
N ILE A 121 -17.66 -17.54 7.48
CA ILE A 121 -18.75 -16.57 7.38
C ILE A 121 -20.05 -17.23 6.95
N GLU A 122 -21.16 -16.73 7.47
CA GLU A 122 -22.49 -17.05 6.96
C GLU A 122 -22.82 -16.09 5.81
N LYS A 123 -23.02 -16.63 4.60
CA LYS A 123 -23.38 -15.84 3.42
C LYS A 123 -24.65 -16.39 2.79
N ARG A 124 -25.63 -15.51 2.58
CA ARG A 124 -26.85 -15.86 1.84
C ARG A 124 -26.43 -16.30 0.43
N ARG A 125 -26.85 -17.51 0.03
CA ARG A 125 -26.59 -17.98 -1.33
C ARG A 125 -27.35 -17.06 -2.31
N PRO A 126 -26.68 -16.59 -3.38
CA PRO A 126 -27.34 -15.83 -4.44
C PRO A 126 -28.41 -16.66 -5.14
#